data_AF-A0A1V6HBG5-F1
#
_entry.id   AF-A0A1V6HBG5-F1
#
_cell.length_a   1.000
_cell.length_b   1.000
_cell.length_c   1.000
_cell.angle_alpha   90.00
_cell.angle_beta   90.00
_cell.angle_gamma   90.00
#
_symmetry.space_group_name_H-M   'P 1'
#
loop_
_entity.id
_entity.type
_entity.pdbx_description
1 polymer ?
#
loop_
_entity_poly.entity_id
_entity_poly.type
_entity_poly.pdbx_seq_one_letter_code
_entity_poly.pdbx_strand_id
1 'polypeptide(L)'
;MKLINLLKSLEAEIADQFEALESFPGAGEIEIKYGFRTVLYFDFFINEKIELTSYSCNQMMMTNEGWVDDPTADDDLITVMEKSFYLLLRERYNELEEKAAEAFIKPITPDEAILGIGFASVADSYKQ
;
A
#
# COMPACT_ATOMS: atom_id res chain seq x y z
N MET A 1 24.40 -0.71 3.54
CA MET A 1 23.52 0.37 3.03
C MET A 1 22.99 1.15 4.23
N LYS A 2 22.78 2.47 4.17
CA LYS A 2 22.26 3.23 5.33
C LYS A 2 20.73 3.07 5.42
N LEU A 3 20.17 3.02 6.64
CA LEU A 3 18.72 2.89 6.90
C LEU A 3 17.89 3.92 6.13
N ILE A 4 18.36 5.18 6.04
CA ILE A 4 17.64 6.22 5.29
C ILE A 4 17.46 5.90 3.80
N ASN A 5 18.38 5.14 3.20
CA ASN A 5 18.25 4.73 1.80
C ASN A 5 17.21 3.62 1.66
N LEU A 6 17.12 2.71 2.63
CA LEU A 6 16.07 1.69 2.66
C LEU A 6 14.68 2.32 2.75
N LEU A 7 14.51 3.30 3.64
CA LEU A 7 13.23 4.00 3.81
C LEU A 7 12.80 4.72 2.54
N LYS A 8 13.73 5.40 1.87
CA LYS A 8 13.45 6.09 0.59
C LYS A 8 13.09 5.11 -0.53
N SER A 9 13.78 3.98 -0.61
CA SER A 9 13.43 2.93 -1.57
C SER A 9 12.03 2.37 -1.26
N LEU A 10 11.72 2.11 0.01
CA LEU A 10 10.42 1.60 0.42
C LEU A 10 9.29 2.57 0.07
N GLU A 11 9.47 3.86 0.39
CA GLU A 11 8.49 4.90 0.06
C GLU A 11 8.22 4.98 -1.45
N ALA A 12 9.25 4.88 -2.28
CA ALA A 12 9.11 4.90 -3.73
C ALA A 12 8.38 3.65 -4.26
N GLU A 13 8.76 2.46 -3.81
CA GLU A 13 8.11 1.21 -4.24
C GLU A 13 6.63 1.16 -3.82
N ILE A 14 6.28 1.66 -2.61
CA ILE A 14 4.89 1.80 -2.20
C ILE A 14 4.16 2.77 -3.15
N ALA A 15 4.73 3.95 -3.40
CA ALA A 15 4.09 4.92 -4.28
C ALA A 15 3.81 4.34 -5.68
N ASP A 16 4.79 3.65 -6.27
CA ASP A 16 4.68 3.02 -7.59
C ASP A 16 3.60 1.93 -7.60
N GLN A 17 3.49 1.10 -6.56
CA GLN A 17 2.42 0.09 -6.47
C GLN A 17 1.03 0.70 -6.42
N PHE A 18 0.86 1.80 -5.69
CA PHE A 18 -0.43 2.50 -5.58
C PHE A 18 -0.78 3.29 -6.85
N GLU A 19 0.21 3.72 -7.64
CA GLU A 19 -0.04 4.31 -8.96
C GLU A 19 -0.45 3.26 -10.01
N ALA A 20 0.09 2.04 -9.92
CA ALA A 20 -0.14 0.98 -10.90
C ALA A 20 -1.43 0.17 -10.68
N LEU A 21 -1.93 0.11 -9.44
CA LEU A 21 -3.12 -0.69 -9.10
C LEU A 21 -4.42 0.06 -9.45
N GLU A 22 -5.00 -0.26 -10.61
CA GLU A 22 -6.41 0.08 -10.94
C GLU A 22 -7.44 -0.66 -10.03
N SER A 23 -7.01 -1.54 -9.12
CA SER A 23 -7.88 -2.34 -8.24
C SER A 23 -7.39 -2.33 -6.80
N PHE A 24 -8.13 -1.64 -5.94
CA PHE A 24 -7.75 -1.26 -4.58
C PHE A 24 -7.83 -2.34 -3.48
N PRO A 25 -8.46 -3.52 -3.68
CA PRO A 25 -8.25 -4.66 -2.79
C PRO A 25 -7.32 -5.71 -3.39
N GLY A 26 -6.33 -6.13 -2.61
CA GLY A 26 -5.37 -7.14 -3.05
C GLY A 26 -4.22 -7.35 -2.07
N ALA A 27 -3.46 -8.41 -2.33
CA ALA A 27 -2.15 -8.63 -1.74
C ALA A 27 -1.10 -7.86 -2.55
N GLY A 28 -0.16 -7.23 -1.86
CA GLY A 28 1.00 -6.57 -2.44
C GLY A 28 2.29 -7.07 -1.78
N GLU A 29 3.36 -7.12 -2.56
CA GLU A 29 4.67 -7.63 -2.15
C GLU A 29 5.75 -6.67 -2.65
N ILE A 30 6.70 -6.29 -1.78
CA ILE A 30 7.81 -5.38 -2.11
C ILE A 30 9.11 -6.03 -1.67
N GLU A 31 10.10 -6.02 -2.56
CA GLU A 31 11.44 -6.55 -2.28
C GLU A 31 12.49 -5.44 -2.35
N ILE A 32 13.16 -5.17 -1.22
CA ILE A 32 14.26 -4.20 -1.17
C ILE A 32 15.58 -4.92 -0.97
N LYS A 33 16.48 -4.79 -1.93
CA LYS A 33 17.85 -5.33 -1.82
C LYS A 33 18.58 -4.72 -0.63
N TYR A 34 18.94 -5.57 0.31
CA TYR A 34 19.66 -5.22 1.53
C TYR A 34 20.99 -5.97 1.60
N GLY A 35 21.94 -5.63 0.74
CA GLY A 35 23.26 -6.30 0.70
C GLY A 35 23.50 -7.07 -0.59
N PHE A 36 24.41 -8.06 -0.56
CA PHE A 36 24.83 -8.76 -1.78
C PHE A 36 23.87 -9.87 -2.20
N ARG A 37 23.25 -10.58 -1.25
CA ARG A 37 22.31 -11.69 -1.50
C ARG A 37 21.07 -11.62 -0.62
N THR A 38 20.86 -10.51 0.04
CA THR A 38 19.90 -10.37 1.12
C THR A 38 18.89 -9.30 0.73
N VAL A 39 17.62 -9.55 1.02
CA VAL A 39 16.50 -8.64 0.74
C VAL A 39 15.67 -8.48 2.01
N LEU A 40 15.06 -7.30 2.14
CA LEU A 40 13.91 -7.13 3.01
C LEU A 40 12.67 -7.34 2.15
N TYR A 41 11.91 -8.35 2.51
CA TYR A 41 10.66 -8.75 1.86
C TYR A 41 9.50 -8.22 2.69
N PHE A 42 8.66 -7.40 2.07
CA PHE A 42 7.48 -6.83 2.69
C PHE A 42 6.26 -7.39 1.99
N ASP A 43 5.27 -7.84 2.76
CA ASP A 43 3.96 -8.18 2.24
C ASP A 43 2.88 -7.40 2.97
N PHE A 44 1.77 -7.17 2.27
CA PHE A 44 0.60 -6.54 2.86
C PHE A 44 -0.67 -6.98 2.14
N PHE A 45 -1.79 -6.86 2.85
CA PHE A 45 -3.11 -7.13 2.28
C PHE A 45 -4.08 -6.01 2.63
N ILE A 46 -4.76 -5.54 1.59
CA ILE A 46 -5.85 -4.56 1.69
C ILE A 46 -7.15 -5.26 1.33
N ASN A 47 -8.14 -5.15 2.20
CA ASN A 47 -9.45 -5.68 1.91
C ASN A 47 -10.27 -4.73 1.01
N GLU A 48 -11.45 -5.18 0.57
CA GLU A 48 -12.38 -4.42 -0.28
C GLU A 48 -12.90 -3.12 0.35
N LYS A 49 -12.74 -2.96 1.67
CA LYS A 49 -13.08 -1.73 2.40
C LYS A 49 -11.90 -0.77 2.50
N ILE A 50 -10.81 -1.05 1.79
CA ILE A 50 -9.60 -0.22 1.78
C ILE A 50 -8.92 -0.21 3.17
N GLU A 51 -9.10 -1.28 3.96
CA GLU A 51 -8.48 -1.40 5.27
C GLU A 51 -7.23 -2.31 5.17
N LEU A 52 -6.10 -1.82 5.67
CA LEU A 52 -4.89 -2.62 5.86
C LEU A 52 -5.17 -3.72 6.88
N THR A 53 -5.24 -4.96 6.40
CA THR A 53 -5.64 -6.12 7.21
C THR A 53 -4.42 -6.87 7.75
N SER A 54 -3.37 -6.97 6.96
CA SER A 54 -2.10 -7.56 7.37
C SER A 54 -0.94 -6.82 6.71
N TYR A 55 0.20 -6.84 7.39
CA TYR A 55 1.49 -6.41 6.87
C TYR A 55 2.58 -7.18 7.60
N SER A 56 3.70 -7.45 6.93
CA SER A 56 4.88 -8.00 7.58
C SER A 56 6.16 -7.56 6.88
N CYS A 57 7.29 -7.73 7.57
CA CYS A 57 8.62 -7.56 7.01
C CYS A 57 9.49 -8.74 7.44
N ASN A 58 10.17 -9.37 6.48
CA ASN A 58 11.11 -10.46 6.73
C ASN A 58 12.43 -10.18 6.03
N GLN A 59 13.54 -10.63 6.61
CA GLN A 59 14.83 -10.62 5.92
C GLN A 59 15.07 -11.98 5.28
N MET A 60 15.22 -12.00 3.97
CA MET A 60 15.47 -13.21 3.19
C MET A 60 16.83 -13.17 2.52
N MET A 61 17.41 -14.36 2.31
CA MET A 61 18.66 -14.54 1.60
C MET A 61 18.46 -15.41 0.35
N MET A 62 19.04 -14.98 -0.77
CA MET A 62 19.10 -15.73 -2.01
C MET A 62 20.15 -16.83 -1.90
N THR A 63 19.71 -18.07 -2.06
CA THR A 63 20.56 -19.24 -2.20
C THR A 63 20.52 -19.73 -3.65
N ASN A 64 21.29 -20.78 -3.96
CA ASN A 64 21.19 -21.43 -5.27
C ASN A 64 19.87 -22.20 -5.45
N GLU A 65 19.12 -22.41 -4.37
CA GLU A 65 17.85 -23.17 -4.34
C GLU A 65 16.62 -22.26 -4.19
N GLY A 66 16.82 -20.94 -4.09
CA GLY A 66 15.75 -19.94 -3.94
C GLY A 66 15.94 -19.05 -2.70
N TRP A 67 14.88 -18.32 -2.36
CA TRP A 67 14.84 -17.47 -1.18
C TRP A 67 14.60 -18.29 0.10
N VAL A 68 15.38 -18.02 1.13
CA VAL A 68 15.23 -18.62 2.46
C VAL A 68 15.32 -17.55 3.53
N ASP A 69 14.83 -17.83 4.74
CA ASP A 69 15.00 -16.93 5.89
C ASP A 69 16.49 -16.70 6.15
N ASP A 70 16.88 -15.43 6.34
CA ASP A 70 18.26 -15.10 6.63
C ASP A 70 18.61 -15.45 8.09
N PRO A 71 19.54 -16.39 8.36
CA PRO A 71 19.92 -16.73 9.73
C PRO A 71 20.68 -15.59 10.44
N THR A 72 21.07 -14.55 9.71
CA THR A 72 21.71 -13.32 10.21
C THR A 72 20.76 -12.13 10.22
N ALA A 73 19.45 -12.39 10.16
CA ALA A 73 18.41 -11.40 10.31
C ALA A 73 18.66 -10.50 11.52
N ASP A 74 18.58 -9.18 11.29
CA ASP A 74 18.68 -8.17 12.32
C ASP A 74 17.26 -7.82 12.78
N ASP A 75 16.85 -8.37 13.93
CA ASP A 75 15.50 -8.19 14.49
C ASP A 75 15.15 -6.72 14.75
N ASP A 76 16.15 -5.89 15.13
CA ASP A 76 15.94 -4.46 15.34
C ASP A 76 15.69 -3.74 14.02
N LEU A 77 16.48 -4.07 12.98
CA LEU A 77 16.25 -3.56 11.63
C LEU A 77 14.87 -3.99 11.12
N ILE A 78 14.52 -5.26 11.23
CA ILE A 78 13.21 -5.78 10.79
C ILE A 78 12.10 -5.02 11.50
N THR A 79 12.16 -4.89 12.83
CA THR A 79 11.15 -4.17 13.61
C THR A 79 11.01 -2.71 13.18
N VAL A 80 12.13 -2.03 12.93
CA VAL A 80 12.11 -0.63 12.48
C VAL A 80 11.52 -0.52 11.08
N MET A 81 11.90 -1.42 10.18
CA MET A 81 11.41 -1.44 8.81
C MET A 81 9.93 -1.79 8.72
N GLU A 82 9.46 -2.76 9.50
CA GLU A 82 8.05 -3.15 9.58
C GLU A 82 7.17 -2.00 10.10
N LYS A 83 7.61 -1.30 11.16
CA LYS A 83 6.89 -0.12 11.68
C LYS A 83 6.88 1.02 10.68
N SER A 84 8.00 1.25 10.01
CA SER A 84 8.10 2.30 8.99
C SER A 84 7.19 1.97 7.80
N PHE A 85 7.15 0.71 7.39
CA PHE A 85 6.28 0.22 6.34
C PHE A 85 4.80 0.47 6.66
N TYR A 86 4.36 0.12 7.87
CA TYR A 86 3.00 0.41 8.35
C TYR A 86 2.66 1.91 8.26
N LEU A 87 3.56 2.78 8.72
CA LEU A 87 3.34 4.23 8.70
C LEU A 87 3.25 4.78 7.28
N LEU A 88 4.17 4.38 6.40
CA LEU A 88 4.18 4.82 5.00
C LEU A 88 2.93 4.35 4.24
N LEU A 89 2.50 3.09 4.45
CA LEU A 89 1.25 2.59 3.90
C LEU A 89 0.06 3.44 4.39
N ARG A 90 -0.05 3.65 5.70
CA ARG A 90 -1.08 4.51 6.33
C ARG A 90 -1.12 5.91 5.73
N GLU A 91 0.03 6.56 5.59
CA GLU A 91 0.13 7.90 5.02
C GLU A 91 -0.38 7.93 3.57
N ARG A 92 0.03 6.96 2.74
CA ARG A 92 -0.46 6.86 1.37
C ARG A 92 -1.95 6.58 1.29
N TYR A 93 -2.54 5.80 2.21
CA TYR A 93 -4.00 5.66 2.27
C TYR A 93 -4.70 6.96 2.59
N ASN A 94 -4.26 7.68 3.62
CA ASN A 94 -4.89 8.93 4.02
C ASN A 94 -4.87 9.94 2.86
N GLU A 95 -3.74 10.03 2.13
CA GLU A 95 -3.65 10.89 0.94
C GLU A 95 -4.66 10.48 -0.16
N LEU A 96 -4.91 9.19 -0.34
CA LEU A 96 -5.85 8.68 -1.34
C LEU A 96 -7.31 8.89 -0.91
N GLU A 97 -7.64 8.71 0.37
CA GLU A 97 -8.95 9.05 0.93
C GLU A 97 -9.23 10.56 0.82
N GLU A 98 -8.26 11.41 1.16
CA GLU A 98 -8.38 12.88 1.04
C GLU A 98 -8.61 13.28 -0.42
N LYS A 99 -7.82 12.75 -1.37
CA LYS A 99 -8.02 13.01 -2.80
C LYS A 99 -9.39 12.54 -3.31
N ALA A 100 -9.85 11.38 -2.86
CA ALA A 100 -11.18 10.86 -3.23
C ALA A 100 -12.30 11.75 -2.69
N ALA A 101 -12.17 12.25 -1.45
CA ALA A 101 -13.12 13.20 -0.86
C ALA A 101 -13.09 14.56 -1.59
N GLU A 102 -11.91 15.10 -1.93
CA GLU A 102 -11.78 16.35 -2.69
C GLU A 102 -12.35 16.25 -4.11
N ALA A 103 -12.18 15.11 -4.77
CA ALA A 103 -12.80 14.85 -6.07
C ALA A 103 -14.34 14.86 -5.99
N PHE A 104 -14.90 14.42 -4.86
CA PHE A 104 -16.35 14.47 -4.59
C PHE A 104 -16.87 15.89 -4.27
N ILE A 105 -16.00 16.80 -3.83
CA ILE A 105 -16.34 18.18 -3.43
C ILE A 105 -16.13 19.19 -4.57
N LYS A 106 -15.49 18.81 -5.70
CA LYS A 106 -15.50 19.68 -6.88
C LYS A 106 -16.95 19.88 -7.33
N PRO A 107 -17.49 21.11 -7.28
CA PRO A 107 -18.84 21.35 -7.75
C PRO A 107 -18.89 20.99 -9.24
N ILE A 108 -19.78 20.06 -9.59
CA ILE A 108 -20.19 19.80 -10.96
C ILE A 108 -20.58 21.17 -11.53
N THR A 109 -19.77 21.70 -12.44
CA THR A 109 -20.15 22.90 -13.17
C THR A 109 -21.46 22.62 -13.90
N PRO A 110 -22.41 23.57 -13.93
CA PRO A 110 -23.77 23.33 -14.45
C PRO A 110 -23.85 22.77 -15.88
N ASP A 111 -22.75 22.85 -16.65
CA ASP A 111 -22.68 22.40 -18.04
C ASP A 111 -22.49 20.89 -18.23
N GLU A 112 -22.22 20.10 -17.19
CA GLU A 112 -22.09 18.63 -17.30
C GLU A 112 -23.31 17.84 -16.75
N ALA A 113 -24.38 18.53 -16.34
CA ALA A 113 -25.60 17.88 -15.83
C ALA A 113 -26.50 17.25 -16.90
N ILE A 114 -26.11 17.29 -18.18
CA ILE A 114 -26.88 16.72 -19.30
C ILE A 114 -26.04 15.64 -19.97
N LEU A 115 -25.83 14.50 -19.31
CA LEU A 115 -25.64 13.20 -19.96
C LEU A 115 -25.81 12.13 -18.87
N GLY A 116 -27.01 11.56 -18.84
CA GLY A 116 -27.51 10.76 -17.73
C GLY A 116 -26.68 9.50 -17.46
N ILE A 117 -26.48 9.23 -16.17
CA ILE A 117 -26.27 7.87 -15.68
C ILE A 117 -27.08 7.79 -14.38
N GLY A 118 -28.20 7.07 -14.46
CA GLY A 118 -29.01 6.76 -13.31
C GLY A 118 -28.24 5.83 -12.36
N PHE A 119 -27.88 6.36 -11.20
CA PHE A 119 -27.71 5.54 -10.00
C PHE A 119 -28.72 6.04 -8.98
N ALA A 120 -29.80 5.28 -8.86
CA ALA A 120 -30.71 5.40 -7.73
C ALA A 120 -29.89 5.21 -6.45
N SER A 121 -30.01 6.19 -5.55
CA SER A 121 -29.57 6.13 -4.16
C SER A 121 -29.87 4.76 -3.55
N VAL A 122 -28.84 4.02 -3.15
CA VAL A 122 -28.95 2.85 -2.27
C VAL A 122 -29.06 3.30 -0.80
N ALA A 123 -29.78 4.40 -0.54
CA ALA A 123 -30.02 4.90 0.82
C ALA A 123 -31.51 4.96 1.21
N ASP A 124 -32.46 4.66 0.29
CA ASP A 124 -33.90 4.75 0.58
C ASP A 124 -34.67 3.43 0.38
N SER A 125 -34.10 2.28 0.74
CA SER A 125 -34.89 1.06 0.87
C SER A 125 -34.76 0.44 2.27
N TYR A 126 -35.89 0.47 2.98
CA TYR A 126 -36.20 -0.13 4.28
C TYR A 126 -35.86 0.66 5.57
N LYS A 127 -36.35 1.90 5.62
CA LYS A 127 -37.22 2.31 6.73
C LYS A 127 -38.52 2.90 6.16
N GLN A 128 -39.54 2.05 6.03
CA GLN A 128 -40.95 2.38 6.21
C GLN A 128 -41.78 1.10 6.27
#